data_AF-A0A7S0J800-F1
#
_entry.id   AF-A0A7S0J800-F1
#
_cell.length_a   1.000
_cell.length_b   1.000
_cell.length_c   1.000
_cell.angle_alpha   90.00
_cell.angle_beta   90.00
_cell.angle_gamma   90.00
#
_symmetry.space_group_name_H-M   'P 1'
#
loop_
_entity.id
_entity.type
_entity.pdbx_description
1 polymer ?
#
loop_
_entity_poly.entity_id
_entity_poly.type
_entity_poly.pdbx_seq_one_letter_code
_entity_poly.pdbx_strand_id
1 'polypeptide(L)'
;AQDVIPRSETPCTRSASKRALTVATWNVAGLRGALGRPEARETLRQLVLNEGEGASVLMLQETKLQTKHVAEVEAQLLDALPGDRREWRAAWSCSSERKGYAGVCTLWRTPFSDAALRWCGCLPLSVDDEHEAGREGRVLNLKLALARGDRET
;
A
#
# COMPACT_ATOMS: atom_id res chain seq x y z
N ALA A 1 -2.61 57.86 2.38
CA ALA A 1 -3.22 56.97 1.37
C ALA A 1 -2.35 55.72 1.31
N GLN A 2 -2.91 54.53 1.54
CA GLN A 2 -2.17 53.28 1.43
C GLN A 2 -2.32 52.76 0.00
N ASP A 3 -1.20 52.61 -0.69
CA ASP A 3 -1.17 51.96 -2.01
C ASP A 3 -1.48 50.47 -1.85
N VAL A 4 -2.64 50.07 -2.36
CA VAL A 4 -3.03 48.66 -2.44
C VAL A 4 -2.34 48.06 -3.65
N ILE A 5 -1.30 47.26 -3.42
CA ILE A 5 -0.66 46.47 -4.48
C ILE A 5 -1.69 45.45 -4.99
N PRO A 6 -2.08 45.48 -6.29
CA PRO A 6 -3.04 44.52 -6.81
C PRO A 6 -2.43 43.13 -6.78
N ARG A 7 -3.09 42.20 -6.07
CA ARG A 7 -2.74 40.79 -6.11
C ARG A 7 -3.13 40.25 -7.49
N SER A 8 -2.16 40.09 -8.38
CA SER A 8 -2.36 39.32 -9.61
C SER A 8 -2.60 37.85 -9.24
N GLU A 9 -3.62 37.23 -9.81
CA GLU A 9 -3.82 35.78 -9.69
C GLU A 9 -2.56 35.06 -10.18
N THR A 10 -1.96 34.25 -9.30
CA THR A 10 -0.87 33.37 -9.70
C THR A 10 -1.41 32.47 -10.82
N PRO A 11 -0.84 32.46 -12.04
CA PRO A 11 -1.29 31.57 -13.09
C PRO A 11 -0.93 30.13 -12.67
N CYS A 12 -1.87 29.47 -12.00
CA CYS A 12 -1.84 28.02 -11.89
C CYS A 12 -2.30 27.48 -13.25
N THR A 13 -1.36 27.38 -14.19
CA THR A 13 -1.49 26.48 -15.34
C THR A 13 -1.77 25.08 -14.78
N ARG A 14 -3.04 24.66 -14.82
CA ARG A 14 -3.48 23.29 -14.52
C ARG A 14 -2.97 22.37 -15.62
N SER A 15 -1.68 22.03 -15.59
CA SER A 15 -1.13 20.94 -16.41
C SER A 15 0.12 20.30 -15.81
N ALA A 16 0.27 20.29 -14.48
CA ALA A 16 1.15 19.32 -13.85
C ALA A 16 0.34 18.02 -13.69
N SER A 17 0.64 16.99 -14.48
CA SER A 17 0.20 15.64 -14.14
C SER A 17 0.74 15.35 -12.73
N LYS A 18 -0.13 15.46 -11.72
CA LYS A 18 0.28 15.23 -10.34
C LYS A 18 0.58 13.75 -10.24
N ARG A 19 1.87 13.40 -10.21
CA ARG A 19 2.35 12.07 -9.82
C ARG A 19 2.02 11.86 -8.33
N ALA A 20 0.77 11.54 -8.05
CA ALA A 20 0.31 11.29 -6.70
C ALA A 20 0.51 9.82 -6.35
N LEU A 21 1.10 9.54 -5.18
CA LEU A 21 1.07 8.20 -4.63
C LEU A 21 -0.23 8.02 -3.85
N THR A 22 -1.15 7.23 -4.40
CA THR A 22 -2.38 6.87 -3.71
C THR A 22 -2.15 5.65 -2.84
N VAL A 23 -2.36 5.80 -1.52
CA VAL A 23 -2.24 4.73 -0.52
C VAL A 23 -3.60 4.50 0.12
N ALA A 24 -4.06 3.25 0.13
CA ALA A 24 -5.21 2.80 0.89
C ALA A 24 -4.74 2.02 2.12
N THR A 25 -5.43 2.19 3.24
CA THR A 25 -5.17 1.43 4.47
C THR A 25 -6.46 0.88 5.04
N TRP A 26 -6.46 -0.37 5.51
CA TRP A 26 -7.64 -1.00 6.08
C TRP A 26 -7.29 -2.03 7.17
N ASN A 27 -7.85 -1.81 8.37
CA ASN A 27 -7.88 -2.84 9.40
C ASN A 27 -8.98 -3.87 9.08
N VAL A 28 -8.58 -5.09 8.73
CA VAL A 28 -9.50 -6.15 8.26
C VAL A 28 -10.07 -7.00 9.40
N ALA A 29 -9.63 -6.78 10.64
CA ALA A 29 -10.02 -7.54 11.83
C ALA A 29 -9.92 -9.08 11.71
N GLY A 30 -9.11 -9.59 10.76
CA GLY A 30 -8.94 -11.00 10.44
C GLY A 30 -9.10 -11.28 8.95
N LEU A 31 -7.98 -11.39 8.23
CA LEU A 31 -7.99 -11.41 6.76
C LEU A 31 -8.69 -12.65 6.17
N ARG A 32 -8.50 -13.83 6.75
CA ARG A 32 -9.14 -15.07 6.25
C ARG A 32 -10.67 -14.98 6.30
N GLY A 33 -11.21 -14.50 7.42
CA GLY A 33 -12.64 -14.28 7.57
C GLY A 33 -13.17 -13.17 6.67
N ALA A 34 -12.37 -12.12 6.44
CA ALA A 34 -12.70 -11.08 5.45
C ALA A 34 -12.79 -11.66 4.03
N LEU A 35 -11.78 -12.41 3.57
CA LEU A 35 -11.77 -12.97 2.21
C LEU A 35 -12.91 -13.97 1.94
N GLY A 36 -13.45 -14.64 2.97
CA GLY A 36 -14.64 -15.48 2.85
C GLY A 36 -15.92 -14.71 2.51
N ARG A 37 -16.00 -13.42 2.86
CA ARG A 37 -17.21 -12.58 2.70
C ARG A 37 -17.20 -11.82 1.36
N PRO A 38 -18.25 -11.95 0.52
CA PRO A 38 -18.34 -11.23 -0.75
C PRO A 38 -18.19 -9.71 -0.61
N GLU A 39 -18.76 -9.12 0.43
CA GLU A 39 -18.79 -7.67 0.67
C GLU A 39 -17.39 -7.12 0.97
N ALA A 40 -16.59 -7.90 1.71
CA ALA A 40 -15.22 -7.55 2.02
C ALA A 40 -14.30 -7.67 0.79
N ARG A 41 -14.52 -8.68 -0.06
CA ARG A 41 -13.83 -8.77 -1.36
C ARG A 41 -14.18 -7.59 -2.26
N GLU A 42 -15.44 -7.18 -2.28
CA GLU A 42 -15.85 -6.01 -3.06
C GLU A 42 -15.23 -4.72 -2.51
N THR A 43 -15.16 -4.56 -1.20
CA THR A 43 -14.45 -3.44 -0.56
C THR A 43 -12.98 -3.40 -1.00
N LEU A 44 -12.28 -4.54 -1.04
CA LEU A 44 -10.90 -4.61 -1.53
C LEU A 44 -10.79 -4.10 -2.98
N ARG A 45 -11.71 -4.52 -3.85
CA ARG A 45 -11.75 -4.06 -5.24
C ARG A 45 -11.98 -2.56 -5.33
N GLN A 46 -12.96 -2.04 -4.60
CA GLN A 46 -13.27 -0.61 -4.61
C GLN A 46 -12.09 0.24 -4.10
N LEU A 47 -11.37 -0.23 -3.08
CA LEU A 47 -10.17 0.46 -2.56
C LEU A 47 -9.08 0.60 -3.64
N VAL A 48 -8.94 -0.37 -4.53
CA VAL A 48 -7.92 -0.34 -5.59
C VAL A 48 -8.44 0.19 -6.94
N LEU A 49 -9.77 0.24 -7.15
CA LEU A 49 -10.41 0.74 -8.38
C LEU A 49 -10.92 2.18 -8.30
N ASN A 50 -10.90 2.82 -7.13
CA ASN A 50 -11.59 4.08 -6.86
C ASN A 50 -11.33 5.18 -7.93
N GLU A 51 -12.36 5.98 -8.22
CA GLU A 51 -12.44 6.87 -9.39
C GLU A 51 -11.22 7.78 -9.54
N GLY A 52 -10.47 7.57 -10.62
CA GLY A 52 -9.18 8.23 -10.88
C GLY A 52 -8.13 7.20 -11.26
N GLU A 53 -7.08 7.07 -10.44
CA GLU A 53 -5.96 6.15 -10.70
C GLU A 53 -6.03 4.87 -9.85
N GLY A 54 -6.93 4.75 -8.87
CA GLY A 54 -6.93 3.64 -7.91
C GLY A 54 -5.73 3.64 -6.94
N ALA A 55 -5.79 2.87 -5.84
CA ALA A 55 -4.68 2.79 -4.89
C ALA A 55 -3.48 2.03 -5.48
N SER A 56 -2.30 2.65 -5.44
CA SER A 56 -1.03 2.03 -5.88
C SER A 56 -0.37 1.23 -4.76
N VAL A 57 -0.76 1.49 -3.51
CA VAL A 57 -0.34 0.76 -2.31
C VAL A 57 -1.57 0.48 -1.46
N LEU A 58 -1.73 -0.76 -1.01
CA LEU A 58 -2.78 -1.20 -0.11
C LEU A 58 -2.14 -1.76 1.17
N MET A 59 -2.43 -1.17 2.31
CA MET A 59 -1.94 -1.61 3.62
C MET A 59 -3.08 -2.26 4.39
N LEU A 60 -2.87 -3.48 4.88
CA LEU A 60 -3.84 -4.22 5.69
C LEU A 60 -3.30 -4.42 7.10
N GLN A 61 -4.11 -4.12 8.10
CA GLN A 61 -3.81 -4.37 9.52
C GLN A 61 -4.73 -5.43 10.12
N GLU A 62 -4.29 -6.02 11.24
CA GLU A 62 -4.96 -7.14 11.90
C GLU A 62 -5.25 -8.31 10.95
N THR A 63 -4.25 -8.72 10.18
CA THR A 63 -4.42 -9.87 9.28
C THR A 63 -4.69 -11.17 10.05
N LYS A 64 -4.20 -11.26 11.30
CA LYS A 64 -4.39 -12.40 12.22
C LYS A 64 -3.91 -13.72 11.60
N LEU A 65 -2.87 -13.63 10.78
CA LEU A 65 -2.26 -14.79 10.13
C LEU A 65 -1.13 -15.37 10.97
N GLN A 66 -0.83 -16.64 10.68
CA GLN A 66 0.42 -17.28 11.06
C GLN A 66 1.26 -17.39 9.78
N THR A 67 2.58 -17.44 9.90
CA THR A 67 3.49 -17.53 8.73
C THR A 67 3.10 -18.66 7.77
N LYS A 68 2.66 -19.81 8.30
CA LYS A 68 2.20 -20.96 7.49
C LYS A 68 0.96 -20.69 6.61
N HIS A 69 0.16 -19.68 6.95
CA HIS A 69 -1.05 -19.32 6.21
C HIS A 69 -0.77 -18.29 5.10
N VAL A 70 0.41 -17.65 5.11
CA VAL A 70 0.68 -16.49 4.24
C VAL A 70 0.58 -16.87 2.77
N ALA A 71 1.21 -17.95 2.32
CA ALA A 71 1.21 -18.33 0.91
C ALA A 71 -0.21 -18.60 0.36
N GLU A 72 -1.03 -19.32 1.11
CA GLU A 72 -2.43 -19.62 0.73
C GLU A 72 -3.29 -18.35 0.70
N VAL A 73 -3.16 -17.51 1.73
CA VAL A 73 -3.98 -16.29 1.87
C VAL A 73 -3.54 -15.20 0.90
N GLU A 74 -2.25 -15.07 0.61
CA GLU A 74 -1.74 -14.19 -0.42
C GLU A 74 -2.33 -14.55 -1.77
N ALA A 75 -2.38 -15.84 -2.11
CA ALA A 75 -3.06 -16.28 -3.31
C ALA A 75 -4.53 -15.79 -3.32
N GLN A 76 -5.32 -16.14 -2.30
CA GLN A 76 -6.74 -15.72 -2.25
C GLN A 76 -6.93 -14.20 -2.31
N LEU A 77 -6.03 -13.44 -1.67
CA LEU A 77 -6.06 -11.97 -1.69
C LEU A 77 -5.81 -11.44 -3.10
N LEU A 78 -4.77 -11.94 -3.78
CA LEU A 78 -4.45 -11.55 -5.15
C LEU A 78 -5.56 -11.92 -6.14
N ASP A 79 -6.27 -13.03 -5.93
CA ASP A 79 -7.44 -13.41 -6.73
C ASP A 79 -8.66 -12.50 -6.49
N ALA A 80 -8.75 -11.88 -5.32
CA ALA A 80 -9.84 -10.96 -5.01
C ALA A 80 -9.62 -9.57 -5.65
N LEU A 81 -8.36 -9.18 -5.87
CA LEU A 81 -7.99 -7.92 -6.49
C LEU A 81 -8.19 -7.95 -8.02
N PRO A 82 -8.49 -6.80 -8.64
CA PRO A 82 -8.54 -6.67 -10.10
C PRO A 82 -7.12 -6.68 -10.70
N GLY A 83 -7.04 -7.07 -11.98
CA GLY A 83 -5.80 -7.12 -12.76
C GLY A 83 -5.09 -8.48 -12.74
N ASP A 84 -3.92 -8.57 -13.37
CA ASP A 84 -3.07 -9.77 -13.29
C ASP A 84 -2.36 -9.80 -11.92
N ARG A 85 -2.38 -10.97 -11.27
CA ARG A 85 -1.69 -11.22 -9.98
C ARG A 85 -0.20 -10.86 -10.06
N ARG A 86 0.42 -10.96 -11.25
CA ARG A 86 1.82 -10.63 -11.51
C ARG A 86 2.13 -9.14 -11.43
N GLU A 87 1.13 -8.27 -11.46
CA GLU A 87 1.30 -6.82 -11.31
C GLU A 87 1.46 -6.40 -9.85
N TRP A 88 1.00 -7.25 -8.94
CA TRP A 88 1.04 -7.00 -7.51
C TRP A 88 2.27 -7.65 -6.87
N ARG A 89 2.73 -7.02 -5.80
CA ARG A 89 3.71 -7.55 -4.86
C ARG A 89 3.13 -7.41 -3.46
N ALA A 90 3.52 -8.29 -2.55
CA ALA A 90 3.07 -8.27 -1.17
C ALA A 90 4.25 -8.48 -0.22
N ALA A 91 4.19 -7.81 0.93
CA ALA A 91 5.07 -8.03 2.07
C ALA A 91 4.21 -8.26 3.31
N TRP A 92 4.66 -9.17 4.18
CA TRP A 92 3.92 -9.63 5.33
C TRP A 92 4.75 -9.55 6.59
N SER A 93 4.10 -9.26 7.71
CA SER A 93 4.66 -9.43 9.04
C SER A 93 3.57 -10.04 9.94
N CYS A 94 3.81 -11.24 10.46
CA CYS A 94 2.86 -12.00 11.27
C CYS A 94 3.26 -12.01 12.75
N SER A 95 2.29 -12.15 13.66
CA SER A 95 2.59 -12.30 15.09
C SER A 95 3.33 -13.61 15.39
N SER A 96 4.47 -13.51 16.07
CA SER A 96 5.34 -14.60 16.51
C SER A 96 5.01 -15.06 17.93
N GLU A 97 4.69 -14.12 18.83
CA GLU A 97 4.34 -14.40 20.24
C GLU A 97 2.91 -14.95 20.39
N ARG A 98 1.92 -14.33 19.72
CA ARG A 98 0.50 -14.73 19.81
C ARG A 98 -0.07 -15.08 18.44
N LYS A 99 -0.12 -16.38 18.18
CA LYS A 99 -0.66 -16.95 16.93
C LYS A 99 -2.07 -16.40 16.64
N GLY A 100 -2.21 -15.74 15.50
CA GLY A 100 -3.50 -15.23 15.03
C GLY A 100 -4.03 -13.99 15.76
N TYR A 101 -3.17 -13.25 16.47
CA TYR A 101 -3.57 -12.05 17.20
C TYR A 101 -3.38 -10.77 16.39
N ALA A 102 -2.16 -10.54 15.89
CA ALA A 102 -1.80 -9.36 15.11
C ALA A 102 -1.31 -9.75 13.71
N GLY A 103 -0.86 -8.76 12.95
CA GLY A 103 -0.22 -8.94 11.66
C GLY A 103 -0.58 -7.85 10.68
N VAL A 104 0.35 -7.55 9.79
CA VAL A 104 0.21 -6.54 8.74
C VAL A 104 0.59 -7.11 7.39
N CYS A 105 -0.01 -6.56 6.34
CA CYS A 105 0.33 -6.81 4.96
C CYS A 105 0.43 -5.47 4.25
N THR A 106 1.37 -5.34 3.32
CA THR A 106 1.34 -4.24 2.36
C THR A 106 1.45 -4.82 0.96
N LEU A 107 0.53 -4.42 0.09
CA LEU A 107 0.54 -4.73 -1.33
C LEU A 107 0.83 -3.47 -2.12
N TRP A 108 1.49 -3.63 -3.26
CA TRP A 108 1.75 -2.52 -4.18
C TRP A 108 1.78 -3.04 -5.61
N ARG A 109 1.42 -2.17 -6.56
CA ARG A 109 1.46 -2.46 -8.00
C ARG A 109 2.57 -1.68 -8.70
N THR A 110 3.12 -2.26 -9.77
CA THR A 110 3.95 -1.56 -10.76
C THR A 110 3.07 -0.52 -11.50
N PRO A 111 3.56 0.71 -11.75
CA PRO A 111 4.78 0.98 -12.49
C PRO A 111 5.75 1.87 -11.69
N PHE A 112 6.33 1.33 -10.62
CA PHE A 112 7.64 1.85 -10.19
C PHE A 112 8.63 1.43 -11.29
N SER A 113 9.39 2.36 -11.87
CA SER A 113 10.14 2.12 -13.13
C SER A 113 10.93 0.80 -13.12
N ASP A 114 11.16 0.17 -14.27
CA ASP A 114 12.02 -1.02 -14.36
C ASP A 114 13.44 -0.78 -13.79
N ALA A 115 13.89 0.48 -13.77
CA ALA A 115 15.10 0.90 -13.08
C ALA A 115 14.96 0.90 -11.54
N ALA A 116 13.78 1.25 -11.01
CA ALA A 116 13.42 1.03 -9.60
C ALA A 116 13.36 -0.46 -9.25
N LEU A 117 13.02 -1.36 -10.17
CA LEU A 117 13.06 -2.81 -9.91
C LEU A 117 14.49 -3.38 -9.81
N ARG A 118 15.50 -2.77 -10.46
CA ARG A 118 16.91 -3.20 -10.40
C ARG A 118 17.73 -2.57 -9.26
N TRP A 119 17.26 -1.46 -8.68
CA TRP A 119 17.96 -0.73 -7.60
C TRP A 119 17.15 -0.51 -6.33
N CYS A 120 15.84 -0.71 -6.38
CA CYS A 120 14.92 -0.49 -5.27
C CYS A 120 14.04 -1.73 -5.12
N GLY A 121 14.65 -2.77 -4.54
CA GLY A 121 13.88 -3.78 -3.84
C GLY A 121 12.96 -3.04 -2.86
N CYS A 122 11.65 -3.07 -3.12
CA CYS A 122 10.65 -2.90 -2.06
C CYS A 122 10.77 -4.11 -1.15
N LEU A 123 11.87 -4.13 -0.42
CA LEU A 123 12.20 -5.08 0.61
C LEU A 123 11.70 -4.45 1.90
N PRO A 124 11.14 -5.23 2.82
CA PRO A 124 10.97 -4.78 4.19
C PRO A 124 12.33 -4.26 4.68
N LEU A 125 12.41 -2.96 4.97
CA LEU A 125 13.63 -2.26 5.41
C LEU A 125 14.14 -2.86 6.71
N SER A 126 13.19 -3.21 7.58
CA SER A 126 13.33 -4.04 8.76
C SER A 126 11.95 -4.53 9.18
N VAL A 127 11.88 -5.77 9.67
CA VAL A 127 10.87 -6.17 10.67
C VAL A 127 11.64 -6.11 11.97
N ASP A 128 11.46 -5.03 12.71
CA ASP A 128 12.21 -4.82 13.95
C ASP A 128 11.39 -5.35 15.12
N ASP A 129 11.79 -6.54 15.61
CA ASP A 129 11.16 -7.20 16.75
C ASP A 129 11.32 -6.41 18.06
N GLU A 130 12.23 -5.42 18.12
CA GLU A 130 12.49 -4.58 19.29
C GLU A 130 11.59 -3.33 19.36
N HIS A 131 11.05 -2.87 18.22
CA HIS A 131 10.16 -1.69 18.16
C HIS A 131 8.70 -2.01 18.55
N GLU A 132 8.46 -3.16 19.18
CA GLU A 132 7.14 -3.67 19.50
C GLU A 132 6.78 -3.44 20.98
N ALA A 133 5.70 -2.72 21.26
CA ALA A 133 5.10 -2.72 22.59
C ALA A 133 4.65 -4.17 22.93
N GLY A 134 5.41 -4.84 23.80
CA GLY A 134 5.10 -6.19 24.27
C GLY A 134 5.24 -7.30 23.22
N ARG A 135 5.96 -7.07 22.12
CA ARG A 135 6.14 -8.04 21.01
C ARG A 135 4.87 -8.48 20.26
N GLU A 136 3.79 -7.69 20.39
CA GLU A 136 2.48 -7.98 19.79
C GLU A 136 2.15 -7.15 18.55
N GLY A 137 2.63 -5.90 18.48
CA GLY A 137 2.43 -5.02 17.30
C GLY A 137 3.33 -5.44 16.14
N ARG A 138 2.92 -5.31 14.88
CA ARG A 138 3.78 -5.66 13.72
C ARG A 138 4.00 -4.46 12.83
N VAL A 139 5.25 -4.19 12.50
CA VAL A 139 5.67 -3.08 11.64
C VAL A 139 6.23 -3.63 10.33
N LEU A 140 5.89 -2.97 9.23
CA LEU A 140 6.53 -3.14 7.92
C LEU A 140 7.07 -1.79 7.48
N ASN A 141 8.40 -1.67 7.47
CA ASN A 141 9.05 -0.51 6.85
C ASN A 141 9.27 -0.82 5.37
N LEU A 142 8.75 0.00 4.46
CA LEU A 142 8.92 -0.20 3.02
C LEU A 142 9.46 1.07 2.38
N LYS A 143 10.43 0.90 1.48
CA LYS A 143 10.96 1.99 0.65
C LYS A 143 10.48 1.83 -0.78
N LEU A 144 9.51 2.65 -1.15
CA LEU A 144 8.96 2.70 -2.51
C LEU A 144 9.71 3.79 -3.30
N ALA A 145 10.39 3.40 -4.38
CA ALA A 145 11.07 4.35 -5.25
C ALA A 145 10.09 4.92 -6.29
N LEU A 146 9.90 6.23 -6.24
CA LEU A 146 9.07 6.94 -7.21
C LEU A 146 9.93 7.36 -8.40
N ALA A 147 9.45 7.13 -9.62
CA ALA A 147 10.13 7.61 -10.82
C ALA A 147 10.22 9.14 -10.79
N ARG A 148 11.45 9.68 -10.83
CA ARG A 148 11.68 11.12 -10.99
C ARG A 148 11.04 11.58 -12.31
N GLY A 149 10.47 12.76 -12.29
CA GLY A 149 10.01 13.35 -13.53
C GLY A 149 11.14 13.91 -14.33
N ASP A 150 11.21 13.48 -15.58
CA ASP A 150 11.84 14.27 -16.62
C ASP A 150 11.17 15.63 -16.56
N ARG A 151 11.94 16.62 -16.12
CA ARG A 151 11.56 18.01 -16.34
C ARG A 151 11.72 18.17 -17.84
N GLU A 152 10.62 18.35 -18.57
CA GLU A 152 10.70 18.96 -19.89
C GLU A 152 11.45 20.29 -19.72
N THR A 153 12.67 20.33 -20.23
CA THR A 153 13.52 21.52 -20.36
C THR A 153 13.09 22.33 -21.57
#